data_AF-A0A7Y5BWX3-F1
#
_entry.id   AF-A0A7Y5BWX3-F1
#
_cell.length_a   1.000
_cell.length_b   1.000
_cell.length_c   1.000
_cell.angle_alpha   90.00
_cell.angle_beta   90.00
_cell.angle_gamma   90.00
#
_symmetry.space_group_name_H-M   'P 1'
#
loop_
_entity.id
_entity.type
_entity.pdbx_description
1 polymer ?
#
loop_
_entity_poly.entity_id
_entity_poly.type
_entity_poly.pdbx_seq_one_letter_code
_entity_poly.pdbx_strand_id
1 'polypeptide(L)'
;TTSPEQIACPVTLNGLKTRFIKLIQPAAGDVDITAHDKLVSIGRGIGSKDDIGVAEELAEALGAAVSASRPITDAGWLPKTRQVGKSGVAVKPKLYLALGISGAPEHIEGMKDTELIIAVNTDPNAPIFDYAHYGTTCDLFDVVEAMLDSL
;
A
#
# COMPACT_ATOMS: atom_id res chain seq x y z
N THR A 1 8.74 -28.09 -2.71
CA THR A 1 8.49 -28.19 -1.26
C THR A 1 9.82 -28.21 -0.54
N THR A 2 10.35 -27.03 -0.22
CA THR A 2 11.64 -26.92 0.48
C THR A 2 11.32 -26.75 1.95
N SER A 3 11.62 -27.77 2.74
CA SER A 3 11.46 -27.74 4.19
C SER A 3 12.29 -26.60 4.79
N PRO A 4 11.77 -25.85 5.79
CA PRO A 4 12.53 -24.78 6.41
C PRO A 4 13.76 -25.34 7.15
N GLU A 5 14.93 -24.79 6.83
CA GLU A 5 16.19 -25.13 7.48
C GLU A 5 16.21 -24.56 8.91
N GLN A 6 16.36 -25.42 9.91
CA GLN A 6 16.41 -25.02 11.31
C GLN A 6 17.82 -24.53 11.66
N ILE A 7 17.98 -23.21 11.80
CA ILE A 7 19.23 -22.60 12.27
C ILE A 7 19.19 -22.51 13.81
N ALA A 8 20.22 -23.04 14.47
CA ALA A 8 20.35 -22.95 15.92
C ALA A 8 20.59 -21.49 16.37
N CYS A 9 19.89 -21.06 17.42
CA CYS A 9 20.05 -19.73 18.00
C CYS A 9 21.51 -19.54 18.50
N PRO A 10 22.23 -18.49 18.04
CA PRO A 10 23.65 -18.31 18.36
C PRO A 10 23.91 -17.85 19.80
N VAL A 11 22.86 -17.58 20.59
CA VAL A 11 22.98 -17.06 21.96
C VAL A 11 22.15 -17.88 22.96
N THR A 12 22.72 -18.11 24.14
CA THR A 12 22.01 -18.73 25.27
C THR A 12 21.02 -17.73 25.85
N LEU A 13 19.73 -18.11 25.91
CA LEU A 13 18.63 -17.22 26.34
C LEU A 13 18.56 -16.96 27.85
N ASN A 14 19.51 -17.49 28.63
CA ASN A 14 19.55 -17.34 30.08
C ASN A 14 20.04 -15.93 30.47
N GLY A 15 19.14 -15.11 31.04
CA GLY A 15 19.45 -13.78 31.57
C GLY A 15 18.84 -12.59 30.82
N LEU A 16 18.07 -12.83 29.75
CA LEU A 16 17.40 -11.77 29.00
C LEU A 16 16.14 -11.29 29.74
N LYS A 17 15.95 -9.96 29.86
CA LYS A 17 14.71 -9.35 30.38
C LYS A 17 13.51 -9.48 29.44
N THR A 18 13.75 -9.94 28.21
CA THR A 18 12.75 -10.09 27.15
C THR A 18 12.75 -11.53 26.65
N ARG A 19 11.56 -12.13 26.54
CA ARG A 19 11.34 -13.48 26.04
C ARG A 19 10.59 -13.42 24.72
N PHE A 20 11.12 -14.07 23.68
CA PHE A 20 10.36 -14.28 22.45
C PHE A 20 9.13 -15.15 22.75
N ILE A 21 7.94 -14.63 22.47
CA ILE A 21 6.68 -15.34 22.73
C ILE A 21 6.24 -16.10 21.47
N LYS A 22 6.15 -15.39 20.34
CA LYS A 22 5.66 -15.95 19.08
C LYS A 22 6.03 -15.03 17.91
N LEU A 23 6.37 -15.62 16.77
CA LEU A 23 6.42 -14.94 15.47
C LEU A 23 5.04 -15.09 14.83
N ILE A 24 4.39 -13.98 14.50
CA ILE A 24 3.15 -13.97 13.72
C ILE A 24 3.56 -13.80 12.26
N GLN A 25 3.58 -14.88 11.50
CA GLN A 25 3.73 -14.81 10.05
C GLN A 25 2.39 -14.43 9.43
N PRO A 26 2.35 -13.55 8.42
CA PRO A 26 1.15 -13.30 7.65
C PRO A 26 0.62 -14.61 7.05
N ALA A 27 -0.70 -14.77 6.95
CA ALA A 27 -1.28 -15.94 6.32
C ALA A 27 -0.84 -16.02 4.85
N ALA A 28 -0.36 -17.19 4.41
CA ALA A 28 -0.10 -17.47 3.00
C ALA A 28 -1.44 -17.37 2.25
N GLY A 29 -1.64 -16.27 1.53
CA GLY A 29 -2.91 -15.95 0.85
C GLY A 29 -3.17 -14.46 0.69
N ASP A 30 -2.46 -13.59 1.41
CA ASP A 30 -2.51 -12.16 1.14
C ASP A 30 -1.55 -11.74 0.01
N VAL A 31 -1.89 -10.64 -0.66
CA VAL A 31 -1.18 -10.13 -1.84
C VAL A 31 0.16 -9.53 -1.43
N ASP A 32 1.24 -10.02 -2.01
CA ASP A 32 2.57 -9.41 -1.87
C ASP A 32 2.72 -8.21 -2.80
N ILE A 33 2.47 -7.01 -2.26
CA ILE A 33 2.56 -5.76 -3.01
C ILE A 33 3.97 -5.41 -3.47
N THR A 34 5.02 -6.06 -2.96
CA THR A 34 6.42 -5.81 -3.41
C THR A 34 6.72 -6.49 -4.73
N ALA A 35 6.00 -7.56 -5.06
CA ALA A 35 6.20 -8.34 -6.28
C ALA A 35 5.42 -7.79 -7.50
N HIS A 36 4.59 -6.75 -7.31
CA HIS A 36 3.72 -6.22 -8.35
C HIS A 36 4.33 -4.98 -9.03
N ASP A 37 4.32 -4.98 -10.36
CA ASP A 37 4.80 -3.87 -11.20
C ASP A 37 3.88 -2.64 -11.16
N LYS A 38 2.62 -2.82 -10.76
CA LYS A 38 1.61 -1.75 -10.74
C LYS A 38 0.85 -1.83 -9.42
N LEU A 39 0.69 -0.70 -8.76
CA LEU A 39 -0.06 -0.58 -7.52
C LEU A 39 -1.15 0.48 -7.64
N VAL A 40 -2.37 0.11 -7.22
CA VAL A 40 -3.45 1.06 -6.93
C VAL A 40 -3.45 1.22 -5.41
N SER A 41 -3.11 2.41 -4.92
CA SER A 41 -2.98 2.67 -3.49
C SER A 41 -4.07 3.58 -2.98
N ILE A 42 -4.78 3.15 -1.95
CA ILE A 42 -5.87 3.91 -1.36
C ILE A 42 -5.47 4.63 -0.07
N GLY A 43 -5.93 5.86 0.03
CA GLY A 43 -5.83 6.70 1.22
C GLY A 43 -7.16 6.92 1.89
N ARG A 44 -7.13 7.66 3.01
CA ARG A 44 -8.36 8.02 3.76
C ARG A 44 -9.41 8.71 2.88
N GLY A 45 -9.01 9.33 1.78
CA GLY A 45 -9.93 9.93 0.82
C GLY A 45 -10.92 8.94 0.19
N ILE A 46 -10.67 7.61 0.24
CA ILE A 46 -11.60 6.58 -0.24
C ILE A 46 -12.96 6.59 0.48
N GLY A 47 -13.05 7.24 1.64
CA GLY A 47 -14.30 7.35 2.38
C GLY A 47 -14.49 6.18 3.34
N SER A 48 -15.15 5.11 2.90
CA SER A 48 -15.54 3.99 3.75
C SER A 48 -14.90 2.65 3.32
N LYS A 49 -15.12 1.61 4.12
CA LYS A 49 -14.67 0.25 3.78
C LYS A 49 -15.40 -0.31 2.55
N ASP A 50 -16.66 0.06 2.36
CA ASP A 50 -17.49 -0.45 1.26
C ASP A 50 -17.02 0.10 -0.10
N ASP A 51 -16.37 1.27 -0.08
CA ASP A 51 -15.84 1.95 -1.26
C ASP A 51 -14.50 1.37 -1.76
N ILE A 52 -13.88 0.46 -1.00
CA ILE A 52 -12.62 -0.19 -1.40
C ILE A 52 -12.81 -1.05 -2.66
N GLY A 53 -14.01 -1.59 -2.87
CA GLY A 53 -14.33 -2.39 -4.05
C GLY A 53 -14.04 -1.66 -5.37
N VAL A 54 -14.21 -0.33 -5.40
CA VAL A 54 -13.89 0.51 -6.57
C VAL A 54 -12.40 0.47 -6.91
N ALA A 55 -11.53 0.48 -5.89
CA ALA A 55 -10.09 0.36 -6.10
C ALA A 55 -9.65 -1.07 -6.44
N GLU A 56 -10.36 -2.08 -5.93
CA GLU A 56 -10.14 -3.48 -6.29
C GLU A 56 -10.50 -3.77 -7.75
N GLU A 57 -11.64 -3.27 -8.22
CA GLU A 57 -12.08 -3.37 -9.61
C GLU A 57 -11.09 -2.69 -10.56
N LEU A 58 -10.66 -1.46 -10.25
CA LEU A 58 -9.65 -0.77 -11.05
C LEU A 58 -8.30 -1.52 -11.03
N ALA A 59 -7.90 -2.07 -9.88
CA ALA A 59 -6.68 -2.85 -9.79
C ALA A 59 -6.75 -4.11 -10.67
N GLU A 60 -7.89 -4.81 -10.69
CA GLU A 60 -8.11 -5.96 -11.55
C GLU A 60 -8.01 -5.58 -13.04
N ALA A 61 -8.73 -4.53 -13.47
CA ALA A 61 -8.69 -4.04 -14.85
C ALA A 61 -7.26 -3.64 -15.28
N LEU A 62 -6.50 -3.04 -14.36
CA LEU A 62 -5.11 -2.64 -14.61
C LEU A 62 -4.10 -3.78 -14.41
N GLY A 63 -4.47 -4.97 -13.93
CA GLY A 63 -3.52 -6.01 -13.54
C GLY A 63 -2.52 -5.50 -12.49
N ALA A 64 -3.02 -4.79 -11.50
CA ALA A 64 -2.29 -4.18 -10.39
C ALA A 64 -2.68 -4.84 -9.06
N ALA A 65 -1.90 -4.59 -8.01
CA ALA A 65 -2.29 -4.95 -6.65
C ALA A 65 -2.82 -3.72 -5.89
N VAL A 66 -3.82 -3.95 -5.03
CA VAL A 66 -4.28 -2.92 -4.10
C VAL A 66 -3.31 -2.81 -2.93
N SER A 67 -2.86 -1.59 -2.65
CA SER A 67 -2.10 -1.22 -1.47
C SER A 67 -2.79 -0.09 -0.71
N ALA A 68 -2.29 0.27 0.47
CA ALA A 68 -2.96 1.28 1.30
C ALA A 68 -1.99 2.15 2.09
N SER A 69 -2.43 3.36 2.42
CA SER A 69 -1.80 4.17 3.46
C SER A 69 -2.17 3.68 4.87
N ARG A 70 -1.40 4.09 5.87
CA ARG A 70 -1.60 3.70 7.27
C ARG A 70 -3.02 3.95 7.83
N PRO A 71 -3.72 5.07 7.54
CA PRO A 71 -5.09 5.24 8.01
C PRO A 71 -6.05 4.09 7.63
N ILE A 72 -5.87 3.47 6.47
CA ILE A 72 -6.72 2.37 5.99
C ILE A 72 -6.45 1.08 6.75
N THR A 73 -5.16 0.78 7.01
CA THR A 73 -4.76 -0.44 7.73
C THR A 73 -4.98 -0.31 9.24
N ASP A 74 -4.79 0.89 9.82
CA ASP A 74 -5.12 1.17 11.22
C ASP A 74 -6.64 1.09 11.45
N ALA A 75 -7.47 1.42 10.44
CA ALA A 75 -8.92 1.19 10.47
C ALA A 75 -9.32 -0.29 10.24
N GLY A 76 -8.36 -1.17 9.92
CA GLY A 76 -8.60 -2.59 9.69
C GLY A 76 -9.32 -2.91 8.39
N TRP A 77 -9.33 -1.99 7.42
CA TRP A 77 -10.01 -2.20 6.14
C TRP A 77 -9.17 -3.04 5.19
N LEU A 78 -7.85 -2.85 5.22
CA LEU A 78 -6.87 -3.69 4.55
C LEU A 78 -5.83 -4.23 5.56
N PRO A 79 -5.23 -5.40 5.29
CA PRO A 79 -4.22 -5.97 6.15
C PRO A 79 -2.93 -5.13 6.14
N LYS A 80 -2.19 -5.14 7.26
CA LYS A 80 -0.96 -4.35 7.42
C LYS A 80 0.14 -4.68 6.41
N THR A 81 0.12 -5.89 5.87
CA THR A 81 0.97 -6.36 4.77
C THR A 81 0.80 -5.54 3.49
N ARG A 82 -0.34 -4.88 3.28
CA ARG A 82 -0.60 -3.97 2.16
C ARG A 82 -0.29 -2.51 2.48
N GLN A 83 0.17 -2.19 3.69
CA GLN A 83 0.49 -0.83 4.09
C GLN A 83 1.78 -0.37 3.42
N VAL A 84 1.74 0.76 2.74
CA VAL A 84 2.93 1.41 2.17
C VAL A 84 3.42 2.53 3.11
N GLY A 85 4.74 2.63 3.26
CA GLY A 85 5.40 3.70 4.02
C GLY A 85 6.44 3.19 5.01
N LYS A 86 7.02 4.12 5.78
CA LYS A 86 8.10 3.92 6.76
C LYS A 86 7.86 2.78 7.75
N SER A 87 6.64 2.67 8.27
CA SER A 87 6.25 1.61 9.21
C SER A 87 5.53 0.44 8.55
N GLY A 88 5.38 0.49 7.23
CA GLY A 88 4.80 -0.57 6.40
C GLY A 88 5.86 -1.18 5.50
N VAL A 89 5.48 -1.45 4.27
CA VAL A 89 6.30 -2.03 3.23
C VAL A 89 6.80 -0.92 2.30
N ALA A 90 8.09 -0.96 1.98
CA ALA A 90 8.65 -0.13 0.92
C ALA A 90 8.46 -0.85 -0.43
N VAL A 91 7.96 -0.13 -1.42
CA VAL A 91 7.63 -0.65 -2.75
C VAL A 91 8.30 0.19 -3.84
N LYS A 92 8.59 -0.44 -4.97
CA LYS A 92 9.18 0.20 -6.14
C LYS A 92 8.52 -0.29 -7.45
N PRO A 93 7.20 -0.08 -7.62
CA PRO A 93 6.52 -0.47 -8.85
C PRO A 93 6.91 0.44 -10.01
N LYS A 94 6.55 0.03 -11.22
CA LYS A 94 6.58 0.87 -12.42
C LYS A 94 5.48 1.94 -12.38
N LEU A 95 4.30 1.60 -11.86
CA LEU A 95 3.17 2.51 -11.69
C LEU A 95 2.65 2.49 -10.26
N TYR A 96 2.45 3.67 -9.69
CA TYR A 96 1.77 3.87 -8.42
C TYR A 96 0.65 4.90 -8.59
N LEU A 97 -0.59 4.42 -8.56
CA LEU A 97 -1.79 5.25 -8.59
C LEU A 97 -2.25 5.53 -7.16
N ALA A 98 -2.07 6.75 -6.68
CA ALA A 98 -2.45 7.19 -5.36
C ALA A 98 -3.86 7.81 -5.36
N LEU A 99 -4.84 7.08 -4.82
CA LEU A 99 -6.24 7.49 -4.73
C LEU A 99 -6.53 8.02 -3.32
N GLY A 100 -6.78 9.33 -3.19
CA GLY A 100 -7.16 9.94 -1.92
C GLY A 100 -6.08 9.89 -0.84
N ILE A 101 -4.80 9.87 -1.23
CA ILE A 101 -3.63 9.87 -0.33
C ILE A 101 -3.09 11.29 -0.21
N SER A 102 -2.87 11.77 1.02
CA SER A 102 -2.36 13.14 1.25
C SER A 102 -0.86 13.29 0.99
N GLY A 103 -0.07 12.21 1.07
CA GLY A 103 1.39 12.25 0.87
C GLY A 103 2.18 12.63 2.13
N ALA A 104 1.76 12.15 3.30
CA ALA A 104 2.55 12.29 4.53
C ALA A 104 3.99 11.74 4.31
N PRO A 105 5.04 12.37 4.89
CA PRO A 105 6.42 11.96 4.66
C PRO A 105 6.66 10.47 4.91
N GLU A 106 6.01 9.89 5.90
CA GLU A 106 6.10 8.46 6.21
C GLU A 106 5.55 7.58 5.08
N HIS A 107 4.50 8.01 4.37
CA HIS A 107 3.98 7.29 3.21
C HIS A 107 4.95 7.38 2.04
N ILE A 108 5.45 8.59 1.76
CA ILE A 108 6.37 8.87 0.66
C ILE A 108 7.69 8.09 0.82
N GLU A 109 8.23 7.97 2.04
CA GLU A 109 9.42 7.16 2.32
C GLU A 109 9.31 5.73 1.76
N GLY A 110 8.10 5.16 1.65
CA GLY A 110 7.86 3.82 1.14
C GLY A 110 7.53 3.70 -0.35
N MET A 111 7.33 4.79 -1.10
CA MET A 111 6.93 4.75 -2.52
C MET A 111 7.68 5.71 -3.45
N LYS A 112 8.51 6.60 -2.90
CA LYS A 112 9.22 7.65 -3.65
C LYS A 112 10.08 7.17 -4.81
N ASP A 113 10.55 5.91 -4.77
CA ASP A 113 11.44 5.34 -5.79
C ASP A 113 10.66 4.72 -6.98
N THR A 114 9.34 4.86 -7.01
CA THR A 114 8.46 4.44 -8.11
C THR A 114 8.78 5.20 -9.41
N GLU A 115 8.73 4.50 -10.55
CA GLU A 115 9.01 5.11 -11.87
C GLU A 115 7.92 6.12 -12.31
N LEU A 116 6.64 5.77 -12.15
CA LEU A 116 5.51 6.64 -12.47
C LEU A 116 4.53 6.73 -11.30
N ILE A 117 4.30 7.96 -10.82
CA ILE A 117 3.38 8.28 -9.72
C ILE A 117 2.25 9.14 -10.27
N ILE A 118 1.02 8.65 -10.15
CA ILE A 118 -0.20 9.39 -10.51
C ILE A 118 -1.00 9.63 -9.23
N ALA A 119 -1.40 10.87 -8.96
CA ALA A 119 -2.13 11.23 -7.74
C ALA A 119 -3.52 11.80 -8.05
N VAL A 120 -4.51 11.30 -7.33
CA VAL A 120 -5.90 11.80 -7.36
C VAL A 120 -6.25 12.26 -5.95
N ASN A 121 -6.42 13.57 -5.77
CA ASN A 121 -6.75 14.14 -4.48
C ASN A 121 -7.48 15.48 -4.65
N THR A 122 -8.64 15.63 -4.01
CA THR A 122 -9.46 16.85 -4.11
C THR A 122 -8.82 18.09 -3.48
N ASP A 123 -7.84 17.93 -2.57
CA ASP A 123 -7.07 19.05 -2.02
C ASP A 123 -5.89 19.42 -2.92
N PRO A 124 -5.91 20.55 -3.64
CA PRO A 124 -4.81 20.99 -4.52
C PRO A 124 -3.49 21.22 -3.78
N ASN A 125 -3.51 21.35 -2.45
CA ASN A 125 -2.32 21.57 -1.64
C ASN A 125 -1.79 20.28 -1.00
N ALA A 126 -2.32 19.11 -1.38
CA ALA A 126 -1.88 17.84 -0.84
C ALA A 126 -0.38 17.58 -1.16
N PRO A 127 0.47 17.30 -0.15
CA PRO A 127 1.89 17.03 -0.35
C PRO A 127 2.22 15.90 -1.35
N ILE A 128 1.28 15.00 -1.64
CA ILE A 128 1.45 13.96 -2.65
C ILE A 128 1.80 14.54 -4.03
N PHE A 129 1.32 15.74 -4.34
CA PHE A 129 1.56 16.39 -5.64
C PHE A 129 3.01 16.84 -5.83
N ASP A 130 3.78 17.04 -4.75
CA ASP A 130 5.22 17.35 -4.84
C ASP A 130 6.04 16.15 -5.39
N TYR A 131 5.47 14.94 -5.33
CA TYR A 131 6.11 13.70 -5.76
C TYR A 131 5.41 13.05 -6.96
N ALA A 132 4.19 13.52 -7.31
CA ALA A 132 3.43 12.97 -8.41
C ALA A 132 3.96 13.48 -9.75
N HIS A 133 4.04 12.57 -10.72
CA HIS A 133 4.37 12.93 -12.11
C HIS A 133 3.12 13.48 -12.82
N TYR A 134 1.95 12.94 -12.49
CA TYR A 134 0.65 13.44 -12.93
C TYR A 134 -0.27 13.55 -11.73
N GLY A 135 -1.09 14.61 -11.69
CA GLY A 135 -2.01 14.88 -10.61
C GLY A 135 -3.31 15.46 -11.11
N THR A 136 -4.42 15.10 -10.45
CA THR A 136 -5.72 15.77 -10.65
C THR A 136 -6.39 16.06 -9.32
N THR A 137 -7.16 17.15 -9.30
CA THR A 137 -7.95 17.61 -8.16
C THR A 137 -9.43 17.24 -8.26
N CYS A 138 -9.77 16.36 -9.19
CA CYS A 138 -11.10 15.78 -9.33
C CYS A 138 -11.44 14.84 -8.17
N ASP A 139 -12.72 14.53 -8.04
CA ASP A 139 -13.17 13.47 -7.16
C ASP A 139 -12.60 12.12 -7.63
N LEU A 140 -12.21 11.26 -6.68
CA LEU A 140 -11.57 10.00 -7.01
C LEU A 140 -12.53 9.02 -7.68
N PHE A 141 -13.82 9.04 -7.34
CA PHE A 141 -14.80 8.11 -7.89
C PHE A 141 -15.05 8.43 -9.35
N ASP A 142 -15.20 9.72 -9.69
CA ASP A 142 -15.33 10.19 -11.07
C ASP A 142 -14.10 9.78 -11.92
N VAL A 143 -12.90 9.88 -11.35
CA VAL A 143 -11.66 9.51 -12.06
C VAL A 143 -11.57 7.99 -12.25
N VAL A 144 -11.91 7.20 -11.23
CA VAL A 144 -11.87 5.74 -11.32
C VAL A 144 -12.89 5.24 -12.36
N GLU A 145 -14.11 5.77 -12.33
CA GLU A 145 -15.16 5.44 -13.31
C GLU A 145 -14.69 5.74 -14.75
N ALA A 146 -14.17 6.95 -14.99
CA ALA A 146 -13.66 7.33 -16.30
C ALA A 146 -12.47 6.48 -16.78
N MET A 147 -11.62 6.01 -15.85
CA MET A 147 -10.52 5.09 -16.16
C MET A 147 -11.05 3.70 -16.53
N LEU A 148 -12.02 3.17 -15.79
CA LEU A 148 -12.63 1.87 -16.06
C LEU A 148 -13.33 1.86 -17.42
N ASP A 149 -14.06 2.92 -17.77
CA ASP A 149 -14.72 3.04 -19.08
C ASP A 149 -13.74 3.05 -20.27
N SER A 150 -12.49 3.42 -20.04
CA SER A 150 -11.47 3.57 -21.08
C SER A 150 -10.58 2.33 -21.27
N LEU A 151 -10.69 1.32 -20.39
CA LEU A 151 -9.86 0.11 -20.36
C LEU A 151 -10.53 -1.07 -21.08
#